data_AF-A0A519QSA7-F1
#
_entry.id   AF-A0A519QSA7-F1
#
_cell.length_a   1.000
_cell.length_b   1.000
_cell.length_c   1.000
_cell.angle_alpha   90.00
_cell.angle_beta   90.00
_cell.angle_gamma   90.00
#
_symmetry.space_group_name_H-M   'P 1'
#
loop_
_entity.id
_entity.type
_entity.pdbx_description
1 polymer ?
#
loop_
_entity_poly.entity_id
_entity_poly.type
_entity_poly.pdbx_seq_one_letter_code
_entity_poly.pdbx_strand_id
1 'polypeptide(L)'
;MKGPLFYSKILLFGEYGIIRDSKGLSIPYNFYNGALKGADVLDEASAKSNQSLKKFVSYLENLQEEQPELVTFDLKTLKNDVDAGMYFDSSIPQGYGVGSSG
;
A
#
# COMPACT_ATOMS: atom_id res chain seq x y z
N MET A 1 -14.12 -0.99 13.61
CA MET A 1 -13.43 -2.30 13.63
C MET A 1 -11.95 -2.06 13.36
N LYS A 2 -11.02 -2.76 14.02
CA LYS A 2 -9.61 -2.72 13.60
C LYS A 2 -9.53 -3.43 12.25
N GLY A 3 -9.24 -2.68 11.18
CA GLY A 3 -9.01 -3.25 9.84
C GLY A 3 -7.82 -4.23 9.84
N PRO A 4 -7.64 -5.01 8.77
CA PRO A 4 -6.52 -5.93 8.65
C PRO A 4 -5.19 -5.17 8.78
N LEU A 5 -4.25 -5.75 9.54
CA LEU A 5 -2.89 -5.23 9.69
C LEU A 5 -2.02 -5.77 8.55
N PHE A 6 -1.34 -4.85 7.87
CA PHE A 6 -0.35 -5.14 6.84
C PHE A 6 1.04 -5.15 7.50
N TYR A 7 1.58 -6.34 7.74
CA TYR A 7 2.90 -6.50 8.35
C TYR A 7 4.01 -6.39 7.31
N SER A 8 5.13 -5.82 7.73
CA SER A 8 6.38 -5.94 6.98
C SER A 8 6.93 -7.37 7.02
N LYS A 9 7.91 -7.65 6.17
CA LYS A 9 8.65 -8.93 6.16
C LYS A 9 10.15 -8.67 6.07
N ILE A 10 10.93 -9.59 6.62
CA ILE A 10 12.38 -9.66 6.40
C ILE A 10 12.64 -10.82 5.46
N LEU A 11 13.40 -10.58 4.38
CA LEU A 11 13.92 -11.64 3.52
C LEU A 11 15.25 -12.10 4.12
N LEU A 12 15.29 -13.31 4.67
CA LEU A 12 16.49 -13.89 5.28
C LEU A 12 17.47 -14.43 4.23
N PHE A 13 16.94 -14.99 3.14
CA PHE A 13 17.72 -15.54 2.03
C PHE A 13 17.01 -15.34 0.70
N GLY A 14 17.79 -15.26 -0.38
CA GLY A 14 17.27 -15.30 -1.75
C GLY A 14 16.85 -13.96 -2.34
N GLU A 15 17.45 -12.84 -1.90
CA GLU A 15 17.23 -11.50 -2.49
C GLU A 15 17.38 -11.51 -4.02
N TYR A 16 18.53 -11.94 -4.53
CA TYR A 16 18.74 -12.14 -5.97
C TYR A 16 18.07 -13.40 -6.52
N GLY A 17 17.81 -14.38 -5.64
CA GLY A 17 17.18 -15.65 -6.00
C GLY A 17 15.78 -15.44 -6.55
N ILE A 18 14.94 -14.69 -5.84
CA ILE A 18 13.56 -14.40 -6.26
C ILE A 18 13.52 -13.65 -7.59
N ILE A 19 14.47 -12.75 -7.84
CA ILE A 19 14.58 -12.01 -9.12
C ILE A 19 14.90 -12.97 -10.28
N ARG A 20 15.60 -14.07 -10.01
CA ARG A 20 15.98 -15.10 -10.99
C ARG A 20 15.10 -16.35 -10.91
N ASP A 21 13.83 -16.19 -10.51
CA ASP A 21 12.85 -17.27 -10.40
C ASP A 21 13.31 -18.45 -9.51
N SER A 22 14.05 -18.12 -8.46
CA SER A 22 14.54 -19.07 -7.45
C SER A 22 13.91 -18.79 -6.08
N LYS A 23 14.11 -19.71 -5.14
CA LYS A 23 13.49 -19.65 -3.81
C LYS A 23 14.14 -18.57 -2.95
N GLY A 24 13.32 -17.89 -2.17
CA GLY A 24 13.74 -17.09 -1.03
C GLY A 24 13.05 -17.55 0.25
N LEU A 25 13.60 -17.15 1.40
CA LEU A 25 13.02 -17.41 2.71
C LEU A 25 12.76 -16.08 3.38
N SER A 26 11.50 -15.78 3.67
CA SER A 26 11.13 -14.57 4.41
C SER A 26 10.34 -14.92 5.67
N ILE A 27 10.43 -14.02 6.66
CA ILE A 27 9.67 -14.10 7.90
C ILE A 27 8.86 -12.81 8.11
N PRO A 28 7.68 -12.89 8.75
CA PRO A 28 6.97 -11.69 9.18
C PRO A 28 7.83 -10.84 10.13
N TYR A 29 7.77 -9.52 9.96
CA TYR A 29 8.43 -8.56 10.84
C TYR A 29 7.40 -7.56 11.38
N ASN A 30 7.10 -7.70 12.67
CA ASN A 30 5.95 -7.00 13.27
C ASN A 30 6.20 -5.52 13.57
N PHE A 31 7.47 -5.11 13.64
CA PHE A 31 7.87 -3.77 14.07
C PHE A 31 7.32 -2.68 13.12
N TYR A 32 7.39 -2.94 11.82
CA TYR A 32 6.76 -2.08 10.82
C TYR A 32 5.46 -2.70 10.34
N ASN A 33 4.39 -1.93 10.42
CA ASN A 33 3.08 -2.34 9.96
C ASN A 33 2.26 -1.11 9.56
N GLY A 34 1.16 -1.36 8.87
CA GLY A 34 0.14 -0.34 8.65
C GLY A 34 -1.26 -0.93 8.60
N ALA A 35 -2.25 -0.05 8.61
CA ALA A 35 -3.66 -0.39 8.49
C ALA A 35 -4.40 0.72 7.74
N LEU A 36 -5.42 0.33 6.97
CA LEU A 36 -6.41 1.29 6.50
C LEU A 36 -7.35 1.64 7.65
N LYS A 37 -7.53 2.94 7.89
CA LYS A 37 -8.41 3.50 8.90
C LYS A 37 -9.27 4.58 8.27
N GLY A 38 -10.42 4.85 8.87
CA GLY A 38 -11.26 6.01 8.55
C GLY A 38 -11.34 6.92 9.76
N ALA A 39 -11.36 8.23 9.54
CA ALA A 39 -11.58 9.23 10.56
C ALA A 39 -12.31 10.44 9.99
N ASP A 40 -13.23 11.02 10.77
CA ASP A 40 -13.98 12.23 10.38
C ASP A 40 -13.08 13.48 10.32
N VAL A 41 -12.03 13.51 11.14
CA VAL A 41 -11.04 14.58 11.20
C VAL A 41 -9.65 13.99 11.05
N LEU A 42 -8.92 14.44 10.03
CA LEU A 42 -7.57 13.98 9.73
C LEU A 42 -6.55 14.95 10.33
N ASP A 43 -5.54 14.40 11.00
CA ASP A 43 -4.31 15.14 11.32
C ASP A 43 -3.44 15.32 10.07
N GLU A 44 -2.34 16.07 10.19
CA GLU A 44 -1.46 16.37 9.04
C GLU A 44 -0.92 15.10 8.36
N ALA A 45 -0.51 14.10 9.12
CA ALA A 45 0.04 12.85 8.60
C ALA A 45 -1.04 12.03 7.88
N SER A 46 -2.23 11.93 8.47
CA SER A 46 -3.38 11.20 7.94
C SER A 46 -3.94 11.90 6.70
N ALA A 47 -3.96 13.23 6.67
CA ALA A 47 -4.36 14.03 5.51
C ALA A 47 -3.40 13.83 4.33
N LYS A 48 -2.08 13.81 4.59
CA LYS A 48 -1.07 13.50 3.57
C LYS A 48 -1.25 12.09 3.02
N SER A 49 -1.49 11.10 3.89
CA SER A 49 -1.78 9.72 3.50
C SER A 49 -3.06 9.60 2.66
N ASN A 50 -4.14 10.26 3.07
CA ASN A 50 -5.39 10.35 2.30
C ASN A 50 -5.17 10.96 0.91
N GLN A 51 -4.37 12.03 0.80
CA GLN A 51 -4.05 12.64 -0.49
C GLN A 51 -3.30 11.68 -1.41
N SER A 52 -2.37 10.87 -0.87
CA SER A 52 -1.70 9.81 -1.62
C SER A 52 -2.69 8.74 -2.10
N LEU A 53 -3.66 8.34 -1.26
CA LEU A 53 -4.71 7.42 -1.68
C LEU A 53 -5.58 8.01 -2.80
N LYS A 54 -5.95 9.29 -2.74
CA LYS A 54 -6.70 9.94 -3.84
C LYS A 54 -5.96 9.87 -5.18
N LYS A 55 -4.66 10.12 -5.18
CA LYS A 55 -3.82 9.97 -6.39
C LYS A 55 -3.80 8.51 -6.87
N PHE A 56 -3.76 7.56 -5.96
CA PHE A 56 -3.82 6.13 -6.30
C PHE A 56 -5.17 5.73 -6.90
N VAL A 57 -6.29 6.25 -6.38
CA VAL A 57 -7.62 6.05 -6.99
C VAL A 57 -7.64 6.55 -8.43
N SER A 58 -7.16 7.78 -8.68
CA SER A 58 -7.09 8.32 -10.04
C SER A 58 -6.19 7.50 -10.97
N TYR A 59 -5.08 6.98 -10.46
CA TYR A 59 -4.25 6.06 -11.23
C TYR A 59 -5.00 4.77 -11.61
N LEU A 60 -5.77 4.19 -10.68
CA LEU A 60 -6.55 2.97 -10.95
C LEU A 60 -7.73 3.23 -11.89
N GLU A 61 -8.37 4.39 -11.80
CA GLU A 61 -9.40 4.84 -12.76
C GLU A 61 -8.82 4.85 -14.18
N ASN A 62 -7.67 5.51 -14.38
CA ASN A 62 -6.99 5.55 -15.68
C ASN A 62 -6.56 4.15 -16.16
N LEU A 63 -5.99 3.32 -15.27
CA LEU A 63 -5.55 1.97 -15.62
C LEU A 63 -6.72 1.10 -16.13
N GLN A 64 -7.89 1.20 -15.50
CA GLN A 64 -9.06 0.43 -15.90
C GLN A 64 -9.66 0.94 -17.22
N GLU A 65 -9.56 2.23 -17.52
CA GLU A 65 -9.96 2.80 -18.81
C GLU A 65 -9.01 2.37 -19.93
N GLU A 66 -7.69 2.41 -19.69
CA GLU A 66 -6.67 2.03 -20.66
C GLU A 66 -6.58 0.52 -20.90
N GLN A 67 -6.79 -0.28 -19.86
CA GLN A 67 -6.61 -1.74 -19.86
C GLN A 67 -7.78 -2.47 -19.19
N PRO A 68 -9.00 -2.41 -19.77
CA PRO A 68 -10.21 -2.93 -19.13
C PRO A 68 -10.20 -4.44 -18.89
N GLU A 69 -9.41 -5.21 -19.66
CA GLU A 69 -9.30 -6.67 -19.52
C GLU A 69 -8.21 -7.12 -18.53
N LEU A 70 -7.36 -6.21 -18.04
CA LEU A 70 -6.28 -6.58 -17.10
C LEU A 70 -6.86 -6.97 -15.74
N VAL A 71 -7.72 -6.11 -15.19
CA VAL A 71 -8.31 -6.24 -13.87
C VAL A 71 -9.51 -5.30 -13.73
N THR A 72 -10.50 -5.70 -12.94
CA THR A 72 -11.65 -4.86 -12.59
C THR A 72 -11.67 -4.60 -11.09
N PHE A 73 -11.72 -3.33 -10.70
CA PHE A 73 -11.80 -2.91 -9.30
C PHE A 73 -13.17 -2.32 -8.98
N ASP A 74 -13.60 -2.43 -7.72
CA ASP A 74 -14.69 -1.61 -7.18
C ASP A 74 -14.19 -0.21 -6.83
N LEU A 75 -13.93 0.59 -7.88
CA LEU A 75 -13.41 1.95 -7.75
C LEU A 75 -14.42 2.90 -7.08
N LYS A 76 -15.72 2.62 -7.22
CA LYS A 76 -16.76 3.44 -6.60
C LYS A 76 -16.67 3.37 -5.07
N THR A 77 -16.59 2.15 -4.53
CA THR A 77 -16.46 1.97 -3.08
C THR A 77 -15.14 2.54 -2.58
N LEU A 78 -14.03 2.25 -3.27
CA LEU A 78 -12.72 2.80 -2.92
C LEU A 78 -12.71 4.33 -2.88
N LYS A 79 -13.27 4.99 -3.90
CA LYS A 79 -13.35 6.44 -3.98
C LYS A 79 -14.16 7.03 -2.83
N ASN A 80 -15.34 6.44 -2.56
CA ASN A 80 -16.18 6.88 -1.45
C ASN A 80 -15.48 6.74 -0.09
N ASP A 81 -14.78 5.63 0.15
CA ASP A 81 -14.04 5.42 1.39
C ASP A 81 -12.91 6.45 1.55
N VAL A 82 -12.15 6.71 0.48
CA VAL A 82 -11.09 7.73 0.48
C VAL A 82 -11.66 9.14 0.68
N ASP A 83 -12.78 9.47 0.05
CA ASP A 83 -13.43 10.77 0.24
C ASP A 83 -14.06 10.93 1.62
N ALA A 84 -14.50 9.83 2.24
CA ALA A 84 -14.97 9.76 3.62
C ALA A 84 -13.84 9.74 4.68
N GLY A 85 -12.60 10.02 4.27
CA GLY A 85 -11.47 10.15 5.20
C GLY A 85 -10.71 8.85 5.45
N MET A 86 -10.78 7.86 4.56
CA MET A 86 -9.89 6.70 4.63
C MET A 86 -8.43 7.12 4.40
N TYR A 87 -7.52 6.66 5.25
CA TYR A 87 -6.10 6.87 5.16
C TYR A 87 -5.33 5.61 5.56
N PHE A 88 -4.08 5.53 5.15
CA PHE A 88 -3.17 4.47 5.57
C PHE A 88 -2.35 4.95 6.77
N ASP A 89 -2.65 4.41 7.94
CA ASP A 89 -1.88 4.63 9.17
C ASP A 89 -0.73 3.61 9.21
N SER A 90 0.51 4.08 9.21
CA SER A 90 1.67 3.22 8.98
C SER A 90 2.91 3.70 9.71
N SER A 91 3.58 2.75 10.35
CA SER A 91 4.94 2.94 10.86
C SER A 91 6.02 2.57 9.84
N ILE A 92 5.64 2.07 8.66
CA ILE A 92 6.58 1.64 7.61
C ILE A 92 7.36 2.87 7.10
N PRO A 93 8.71 2.89 7.21
CA PRO A 93 9.52 4.01 6.78
C PRO A 93 9.39 4.24 5.27
N GLN A 94 9.14 5.48 4.87
CA GLN A 94 9.12 5.88 3.47
C GLN A 94 10.53 6.26 3.01
N GLY A 95 10.90 5.89 1.78
CA GLY A 95 12.24 6.17 1.24
C GLY A 95 13.35 5.24 1.73
N TYR A 96 13.01 4.18 2.48
CA TYR A 96 13.93 3.14 2.90
C TYR A 96 13.67 1.85 2.13
N GLY A 97 14.71 1.32 1.52
CA GLY A 97 14.66 0.16 0.63
C GLY A 97 15.82 0.25 -0.35
N VAL A 98 16.89 -0.51 -0.10
CA VAL A 98 18.05 -0.55 -0.99
C VAL A 98 17.71 -1.35 -2.24
N GLY A 99 17.33 -0.59 -3.26
CA GLY A 99 17.29 -0.93 -4.68
C GLY A 99 17.47 0.32 -5.57
N SER A 100 17.69 1.50 -4.98
CA SER A 100 17.92 2.78 -5.67
C SER A 100 19.38 2.95 -6.14
N SER A 101 20.13 1.85 -6.26
CA SER A 101 21.52 1.82 -6.71
C SER A 101 21.65 0.79 -7.82
N GLY A 102 20.98 1.10 -8.92
CA GLY A 102 21.06 0.44 -10.22
C GLY A 102 20.59 1.43 -11.26
#